data_AF-A0A1J3DFD8-F1
#
_entry.id   AF-A0A1J3DFD8-F1
#
_cell.length_a   1.000
_cell.length_b   1.000
_cell.length_c   1.000
_cell.angle_alpha   90.00
_cell.angle_beta   90.00
_cell.angle_gamma   90.00
#
_symmetry.space_group_name_H-M   'P 1'
#
loop_
_entity.id
_entity.type
_entity.pdbx_description
1 polymer ?
#
loop_
_entity_poly.entity_id
_entity_poly.type
_entity_poly.pdbx_seq_one_letter_code
_entity_poly.pdbx_strand_id
1 'polypeptide(L)'
;GVDVLSLSLGSNVPIYPETDFRNGIATGAFHAVLKGITVVCSGGNAGPEAQTVSNTAPWIVTVAATTLDRSFPTPITLGNNKVILGQ
;
A
#
# COMPACT_ATOMS: atom_id res chain seq x y z
N GLY A 1 -24.40 6.23 4.66
CA GLY A 1 -22.99 6.52 4.31
C GLY A 1 -22.17 5.27 4.50
N VAL A 2 -20.85 5.38 4.40
CA VAL A 2 -19.90 4.32 4.83
C VAL A 2 -19.22 4.78 6.10
N ASP A 3 -18.74 3.83 6.90
CA ASP A 3 -17.99 4.13 8.14
C ASP A 3 -16.47 4.16 7.89
N VAL A 4 -16.00 3.40 6.89
CA VAL A 4 -14.59 3.29 6.51
C VAL A 4 -14.45 3.26 4.99
N LEU A 5 -13.41 3.90 4.47
CA LEU A 5 -12.93 3.75 3.10
C LEU A 5 -11.58 3.03 3.08
N SER A 6 -11.52 1.90 2.37
CA SER A 6 -10.30 1.13 2.16
C SER A 6 -9.83 1.29 0.71
N LEU A 7 -8.67 1.93 0.51
CA LEU A 7 -8.16 2.36 -0.79
C LEU A 7 -6.79 1.73 -1.08
N SER A 8 -6.78 0.65 -1.84
CA SER A 8 -5.56 0.00 -2.32
C SER A 8 -5.06 0.63 -3.62
N LEU A 9 -4.86 1.95 -3.60
CA LEU A 9 -4.45 2.77 -4.73
C LEU A 9 -3.55 3.92 -4.27
N GLY A 10 -2.79 4.49 -5.18
CA GLY A 10 -1.83 5.55 -4.89
C GLY A 10 -1.20 6.11 -6.16
N SER A 11 -0.42 7.18 -6.01
CA SER A 11 0.38 7.76 -7.09
C SER A 11 1.82 7.27 -7.05
N ASN A 12 2.50 7.36 -8.19
CA ASN A 12 3.94 7.11 -8.27
C ASN A 12 4.71 8.25 -7.60
N VAL A 13 5.84 7.93 -7.00
CA VAL A 13 6.78 8.91 -6.42
C VAL A 13 7.56 9.59 -7.56
N PRO A 14 7.83 10.91 -7.52
CA PRO A 14 7.52 11.85 -6.42
C PRO A 14 6.04 12.22 -6.35
N ILE A 15 5.50 12.26 -5.13
CA ILE A 15 4.12 12.66 -4.86
C ILE A 15 3.98 14.18 -4.74
N TYR A 16 2.81 14.70 -5.10
CA TYR A 16 2.45 16.09 -4.79
C TYR A 16 2.16 16.24 -3.28
N PRO A 17 2.42 17.43 -2.70
CA PRO A 17 2.01 17.74 -1.33
C PRO A 17 0.52 17.42 -1.09
N GLU A 18 0.16 17.07 0.14
CA GLU A 18 -1.20 16.70 0.53
C GLU A 18 -2.22 17.84 0.38
N THR A 19 -1.75 19.09 0.31
CA THR A 19 -2.56 20.29 0.07
C THR A 19 -2.70 20.64 -1.42
N ASP A 20 -2.00 19.94 -2.30
CA ASP A 20 -2.07 20.15 -3.75
C ASP A 20 -3.31 19.45 -4.34
N PHE A 21 -4.09 20.17 -5.15
CA PHE A 21 -5.31 19.65 -5.77
C PHE A 21 -5.06 18.46 -6.70
N ARG A 22 -3.82 18.29 -7.21
CA ARG A 22 -3.42 17.12 -8.02
C ARG A 22 -3.35 15.86 -7.17
N ASN A 23 -3.22 15.99 -5.85
CA ASN A 23 -3.35 14.89 -4.91
C ASN A 23 -4.84 14.67 -4.55
N GLY A 24 -5.58 14.10 -5.51
CA GLY A 24 -7.02 13.85 -5.37
C GLY A 24 -7.37 12.90 -4.23
N ILE A 25 -6.47 11.95 -3.91
CA ILE A 25 -6.65 11.03 -2.78
C ILE A 25 -6.58 11.81 -1.46
N ALA A 26 -5.57 12.64 -1.26
CA ALA A 26 -5.45 13.46 -0.05
C ALA A 26 -6.66 14.40 0.13
N THR A 27 -7.06 15.09 -0.94
CA THR A 27 -8.21 16.01 -0.92
C THR A 27 -9.51 15.29 -0.60
N GLY A 28 -9.79 14.17 -1.27
CA GLY A 28 -10.99 13.36 -1.02
C GLY A 28 -11.01 12.76 0.38
N ALA A 29 -9.85 12.26 0.85
CA ALA A 29 -9.71 11.69 2.18
C ALA A 29 -9.94 12.74 3.27
N PHE A 30 -9.50 13.98 3.06
CA PHE A 30 -9.73 15.07 4.01
C PHE A 30 -11.23 15.31 4.22
N HIS A 31 -12.00 15.39 3.13
CA HIS A 31 -13.45 15.53 3.21
C HIS A 31 -14.15 14.34 3.88
N ALA A 32 -13.67 13.11 3.63
CA ALA A 32 -14.20 11.92 4.27
C ALA A 32 -13.97 11.94 5.79
N VAL A 33 -12.75 12.26 6.23
CA VAL A 33 -12.38 12.36 7.65
C VAL A 33 -13.17 13.45 8.36
N LEU A 34 -13.43 14.59 7.70
CA LEU A 34 -14.32 15.64 8.22
C LEU A 34 -15.78 15.17 8.42
N LYS A 35 -16.19 14.09 7.76
CA LYS A 35 -17.50 13.46 7.93
C LYS A 35 -17.47 12.26 8.89
N GLY A 36 -16.36 12.08 9.62
CA GLY A 36 -16.19 10.97 10.55
C GLY A 36 -15.90 9.63 9.88
N ILE A 37 -15.50 9.63 8.61
CA ILE A 37 -15.20 8.41 7.84
C ILE A 37 -13.69 8.19 7.86
N THR A 38 -13.25 7.07 8.43
CA THR A 38 -11.82 6.70 8.42
C THR A 38 -11.37 6.31 7.02
N VAL A 39 -10.19 6.77 6.61
CA VAL A 39 -9.60 6.43 5.31
C VAL A 39 -8.31 5.67 5.53
N VAL A 40 -8.23 4.48 4.93
CA VAL A 40 -7.06 3.59 4.98
C VAL A 40 -6.51 3.45 3.57
N CYS A 41 -5.22 3.71 3.38
CA CYS A 41 -4.53 3.58 2.10
C CYS A 41 -3.26 2.74 2.21
N SER A 42 -2.81 2.15 1.10
CA SER A 42 -1.51 1.48 1.05
C SER A 42 -0.34 2.48 0.99
N GLY A 43 0.82 2.10 1.53
CA GLY A 43 2.06 2.87 1.43
C GLY A 43 2.73 2.80 0.05
N GLY A 44 2.22 1.99 -0.88
CA GLY A 44 2.82 1.74 -2.19
C GLY A 44 3.85 0.60 -2.18
N ASN A 45 4.26 0.18 -3.39
CA ASN A 45 5.15 -0.96 -3.62
C ASN A 45 6.50 -0.57 -4.26
N ALA A 46 6.85 0.72 -4.19
CA ALA A 46 8.04 1.27 -4.87
C ALA A 46 9.33 1.17 -4.04
N GLY A 47 9.27 0.58 -2.83
CA GLY A 47 10.46 0.31 -2.02
C GLY A 47 11.46 -0.64 -2.70
N PRO A 48 12.60 -0.93 -2.06
CA PRO A 48 12.92 -0.68 -0.65
C PRO A 48 13.63 0.66 -0.37
N GLU A 49 13.91 1.46 -1.41
CA GLU A 49 14.64 2.71 -1.27
C GLU A 49 13.89 3.72 -0.39
N ALA A 50 14.64 4.60 0.27
CA ALA A 50 14.07 5.66 1.10
C ALA A 50 13.17 6.61 0.27
N GLN A 51 12.20 7.24 0.94
CA GLN A 51 11.29 8.23 0.33
C GLN A 51 10.40 7.68 -0.81
N THR A 52 10.07 6.38 -0.77
CA THR A 52 9.22 5.71 -1.77
C THR A 52 7.76 5.52 -1.34
N VAL A 53 7.38 6.02 -0.15
CA VAL A 53 6.02 5.88 0.40
C VAL A 53 5.05 6.87 -0.27
N SER A 54 3.88 6.37 -0.66
CA SER A 54 2.75 7.16 -1.18
C SER A 54 1.67 7.40 -0.10
N ASN A 55 0.64 8.18 -0.42
CA ASN A 55 -0.51 8.45 0.46
C ASN A 55 -0.09 9.02 1.84
N THR A 56 0.83 9.97 1.87
CA THR A 56 1.45 10.48 3.11
C THR A 56 0.65 11.55 3.84
N ALA A 57 -0.62 11.78 3.45
CA ALA A 57 -1.43 12.82 4.07
C ALA A 57 -1.71 12.47 5.55
N PRO A 58 -1.57 13.42 6.50
CA PRO A 58 -1.64 13.13 7.94
C PRO A 58 -2.98 12.54 8.43
N TRP A 59 -4.06 12.75 7.68
CA TRP A 59 -5.40 12.24 8.00
C TRP A 59 -5.68 10.85 7.41
N ILE A 60 -4.72 10.23 6.71
CA ILE A 60 -4.84 8.89 6.14
C ILE A 60 -4.10 7.89 7.04
N VAL A 61 -4.72 6.72 7.28
CA VAL A 61 -4.03 5.57 7.85
C VAL A 61 -3.26 4.87 6.73
N THR A 62 -1.95 5.10 6.66
CA THR A 62 -1.08 4.56 5.60
C THR A 62 -0.42 3.26 6.03
N VAL A 63 -0.70 2.19 5.28
CA VAL A 63 -0.37 0.81 5.69
C VAL A 63 0.78 0.24 4.85
N ALA A 64 1.84 -0.23 5.51
CA ALA A 64 2.95 -0.95 4.89
C ALA A 64 2.62 -2.44 4.66
N ALA A 65 3.41 -3.11 3.81
CA ALA A 65 3.32 -4.55 3.61
C ALA A 65 4.38 -5.29 4.43
N THR A 66 4.00 -6.44 5.00
CA THR A 66 4.90 -7.37 5.68
C THR A 66 4.53 -8.80 5.34
N THR A 67 5.44 -9.74 5.59
CA THR A 67 5.18 -11.18 5.44
C THR A 67 4.61 -11.76 6.73
N LEU A 68 3.93 -12.90 6.61
CA LEU A 68 3.51 -13.72 7.74
C LEU A 68 4.56 -14.79 8.05
N ASP A 69 4.38 -15.51 9.15
CA ASP A 69 5.16 -16.72 9.48
C ASP A 69 4.85 -17.91 8.56
N ARG A 70 3.71 -17.87 7.86
CA ARG A 70 3.32 -18.86 6.84
C ARG A 70 4.13 -18.69 5.54
N SER A 71 4.62 -19.81 5.00
CA SER A 71 5.20 -19.92 3.66
C SER A 71 4.37 -20.80 2.72
N PHE A 72 4.49 -20.58 1.41
CA PHE A 72 3.82 -21.37 0.36
C PHE A 72 4.85 -21.89 -0.65
N PRO A 73 5.70 -22.88 -0.26
CA PRO A 73 6.76 -23.37 -1.14
C PRO A 73 6.18 -24.18 -2.32
N THR A 74 6.78 -24.03 -3.50
CA THR A 74 6.46 -24.81 -4.70
C THR A 74 7.58 -25.80 -4.99
N PRO A 75 7.37 -27.12 -4.84
CA PRO A 75 8.40 -28.12 -5.15
C PRO A 75 8.71 -28.17 -6.66
N ILE A 76 9.97 -27.99 -7.01
CA ILE A 76 10.49 -28.06 -8.38
C ILE A 76 11.38 -29.30 -8.48
N THR A 77 11.02 -30.25 -9.34
CA THR A 77 11.83 -31.45 -9.59
C THR A 77 12.65 -31.26 -10.87
N LEU A 78 13.97 -31.33 -10.75
CA LEU A 78 14.89 -31.22 -11.88
C LEU A 78 15.10 -32.57 -12.58
N GLY A 79 15.66 -32.56 -13.80
CA GLY A 79 15.93 -33.79 -14.58
C GLY A 79 16.95 -34.74 -13.95
N ASN A 80 17.70 -34.32 -12.93
CA ASN A 80 18.58 -35.17 -12.12
C ASN A 80 17.93 -35.63 -10.80
N ASN A 81 16.59 -35.55 -10.69
CA ASN A 81 15.79 -35.89 -9.52
C ASN A 81 16.04 -35.05 -8.26
N LYS A 82 16.80 -33.94 -8.35
CA LYS A 82 16.88 -32.99 -7.24
C LYS A 82 15.56 -32.24 -7.12
N VAL A 83 15.03 -32.16 -5.90
CA VAL A 83 13.87 -31.35 -5.54
C VAL A 83 14.36 -30.06 -4.88
N ILE A 84 13.92 -28.92 -5.40
CA ILE A 84 14.18 -27.60 -4.84
C ILE A 84 12.83 -27.00 -4.45
N LEU A 85 12.74 -26.39 -3.27
CA LEU A 85 11.57 -25.63 -2.89
C LEU A 85 11.73 -24.20 -3.45
N GLY A 86 10.94 -23.88 -4.48
CA GLY A 86 10.73 -22.50 -4.89
C GLY A 86 9.96 -21.75 -3.81
N GLN A 87 10.31 -20.49 -3.59
CA GLN A 87 9.64 -19.60 -2.66
C GLN A 87 9.21 -18.33 -3.41
#